data_AF-A0A317RC64-F1
#
_entry.id   AF-A0A317RC64-F1
#
_cell.length_a   1.000
_cell.length_b   1.000
_cell.length_c   1.000
_cell.angle_alpha   90.00
_cell.angle_beta   90.00
_cell.angle_gamma   90.00
#
_symmetry.space_group_name_H-M   'P 1'
#
loop_
_entity.id
_entity.type
_entity.pdbx_description
1 polymer ?
#
loop_
_entity_poly.entity_id
_entity_poly.type
_entity_poly.pdbx_seq_one_letter_code
_entity_poly.pdbx_strand_id
1 'polypeptide(L)'
;MSGLSVSWWRGLACALVVQCLAWGAAWAAGPAAAPGEEVAAATLPRSVAAALARAKVPEQALSVVLAEVDERAPPRLALREDVLVNPASVMKLVTSFAALETLGPSFTWETPVYLDAVPEAGALRGNVYIRGQGDPKLVVERLWLLLRRLRAQGVHVILGDIVLDRSAFAPLAHDAARFDGEPWRPYNVAPDALLVNYKAVALGFVPDVAAGVARVTHEPPLAHVQVPDSVPLAAEGTVCGDWRTALRADFADPGRIALQGAYPAACGVQHWSVAPADPEGFAARAIEGMWRELGGTLTGRVREGAVPPGLAPAFSASSPPLSEVVRDINKFSNNVMTRQLFLTLALQANGQGSLEGARALVGRWWDERTGLPGTLVLDNGAGLSREERVSARALARMLQRAWASPVMPELVASLPIAGVDGTLRRRPGKASGWAHLKTGTLRDVAALAGYVLGADGRRRVLVAIVNHPNAPAARPALDALVDWAHGAPHGGARHRPDW
;
A
#
# COMPACT_ATOMS: atom_id res chain seq x y z
N MET A 1 -57.83 -16.24 19.90
CA MET A 1 -59.10 -15.65 19.45
C MET A 1 -58.75 -14.64 18.36
N SER A 2 -58.72 -15.08 17.10
CA SER A 2 -59.86 -15.07 16.16
C SER A 2 -60.17 -13.65 15.67
N GLY A 3 -60.26 -13.33 14.39
CA GLY A 3 -60.24 -14.07 13.14
C GLY A 3 -60.05 -13.03 12.01
N LEU A 4 -59.43 -13.37 10.88
CA LEU A 4 -59.98 -14.16 9.76
C LEU A 4 -61.17 -13.48 9.07
N SER A 5 -61.01 -13.26 7.76
CA SER A 5 -62.05 -13.40 6.73
C SER A 5 -61.39 -13.19 5.34
N VAL A 6 -60.96 -14.24 4.61
CA VAL A 6 -61.75 -15.17 3.75
C VAL A 6 -61.78 -14.63 2.30
N SER A 7 -60.98 -15.15 1.34
CA SER A 7 -61.17 -16.36 0.50
C SER A 7 -62.35 -16.28 -0.47
N TRP A 8 -62.33 -16.84 -1.69
CA TRP A 8 -62.44 -18.27 -2.04
C TRP A 8 -62.23 -18.42 -3.58
N TRP A 9 -61.40 -19.37 -4.07
CA TRP A 9 -61.77 -20.67 -4.71
C TRP A 9 -62.12 -20.58 -6.19
N ARG A 10 -62.02 -21.58 -7.08
CA ARG A 10 -61.52 -22.98 -7.24
C ARG A 10 -61.64 -23.20 -8.77
N GLY A 11 -60.84 -23.96 -9.50
CA GLY A 11 -60.48 -25.37 -9.34
C GLY A 11 -60.84 -26.14 -10.63
N LEU A 12 -60.40 -27.40 -10.68
CA LEU A 12 -60.75 -28.52 -11.57
C LEU A 12 -59.90 -28.83 -12.80
N ALA A 13 -59.84 -30.14 -13.01
CA ALA A 13 -58.79 -30.94 -13.61
C ALA A 13 -59.37 -31.87 -14.71
N CYS A 14 -58.48 -32.70 -15.26
CA CYS A 14 -58.68 -33.89 -16.11
C CYS A 14 -58.91 -33.69 -17.61
N ALA A 15 -57.97 -34.21 -18.42
CA ALA A 15 -58.24 -35.37 -19.29
C ALA A 15 -56.93 -35.94 -19.87
N LEU A 16 -56.76 -37.26 -19.73
CA LEU A 16 -55.79 -38.12 -20.40
C LEU A 16 -56.30 -38.46 -21.80
N VAL A 17 -55.43 -38.41 -22.82
CA VAL A 17 -55.61 -39.15 -24.08
C VAL A 17 -54.30 -39.85 -24.43
N VAL A 18 -54.38 -41.18 -24.48
CA VAL A 18 -53.36 -42.11 -24.99
C VAL A 18 -53.58 -42.25 -26.49
N GLN A 19 -52.52 -42.08 -27.29
CA GLN A 19 -52.48 -42.59 -28.66
C GLN A 19 -51.09 -43.17 -28.96
N CYS A 20 -51.06 -44.50 -29.07
CA CYS A 20 -49.95 -45.26 -29.63
C CYS A 20 -50.03 -45.22 -31.16
N LEU A 21 -48.96 -44.78 -31.82
CA LEU A 21 -48.64 -45.15 -33.20
C LEU A 21 -47.15 -45.45 -33.29
N ALA A 22 -46.83 -46.70 -33.61
CA ALA A 22 -45.50 -47.16 -33.97
C ALA A 22 -45.33 -47.01 -35.50
N TRP A 23 -44.17 -46.53 -35.95
CA TRP A 23 -43.44 -47.03 -37.13
C TRP A 23 -42.13 -46.25 -37.37
N GLY A 24 -41.07 -47.00 -37.69
CA GLY A 24 -39.98 -46.54 -38.55
C GLY A 24 -38.73 -45.98 -37.87
N ALA A 25 -37.78 -46.86 -37.51
CA ALA A 25 -36.40 -46.47 -37.27
C ALA A 25 -35.75 -46.08 -38.61
N ALA A 26 -35.44 -44.79 -38.78
CA ALA A 26 -34.52 -44.29 -39.79
C ALA A 26 -33.36 -43.59 -39.07
N TRP A 27 -32.16 -44.17 -39.18
CA TRP A 27 -30.92 -43.51 -38.76
C TRP A 27 -30.66 -42.31 -39.69
N ALA A 28 -30.99 -41.12 -39.23
CA ALA A 28 -30.49 -39.88 -39.82
C ALA A 28 -29.14 -39.55 -39.16
N ALA A 29 -28.07 -39.62 -39.95
CA ALA A 29 -26.77 -39.08 -39.55
C ALA A 29 -26.94 -37.59 -39.21
N GLY A 30 -26.67 -37.22 -37.96
CA GLY A 30 -26.65 -35.83 -37.54
C GLY A 30 -25.55 -35.05 -38.28
N PRO A 31 -25.73 -33.73 -38.51
CA PRO A 31 -24.73 -32.92 -39.17
C PRO A 31 -23.43 -32.96 -38.36
N ALA A 32 -22.33 -33.21 -39.06
CA ALA A 32 -20.99 -33.18 -38.50
C ALA A 32 -20.76 -31.83 -37.79
N ALA A 33 -20.31 -31.89 -36.54
CA ALA A 33 -19.86 -30.72 -35.80
C ALA A 33 -18.81 -30.00 -36.65
N ALA A 34 -19.04 -28.72 -36.91
CA ALA A 34 -18.03 -27.85 -37.49
C ALA A 34 -16.76 -27.93 -36.60
N PRO A 35 -15.55 -27.98 -37.20
CA PRO A 35 -14.33 -27.88 -36.42
C PRO A 35 -14.38 -26.59 -35.61
N GLY A 36 -14.20 -26.71 -34.28
CA GLY A 36 -14.15 -25.57 -33.38
C GLY A 36 -13.11 -24.58 -33.86
N GLU A 37 -13.47 -23.30 -33.90
CA GLU A 37 -12.51 -22.22 -34.08
C GLU A 37 -11.40 -22.37 -33.02
N GLU A 38 -10.19 -22.73 -33.46
CA GLU A 38 -8.99 -22.58 -32.66
C GLU A 38 -8.90 -21.10 -32.26
N VAL A 39 -9.10 -20.82 -30.97
CA VAL A 39 -8.85 -19.49 -30.39
C VAL A 39 -7.37 -19.19 -30.63
N ALA A 40 -7.10 -18.30 -31.60
CA ALA A 40 -5.74 -17.90 -31.93
C ALA A 40 -5.01 -17.46 -30.65
N ALA A 41 -3.92 -18.15 -30.31
CA ALA A 41 -3.13 -17.83 -29.13
C ALA A 41 -2.68 -16.36 -29.22
N ALA A 42 -3.13 -15.54 -28.26
CA ALA A 42 -2.82 -14.12 -28.24
C ALA A 42 -1.30 -13.93 -28.22
N THR A 43 -0.74 -13.43 -29.34
CA THR A 43 0.70 -13.32 -29.51
C THR A 43 1.21 -12.03 -28.88
N LEU A 44 2.30 -12.09 -28.11
CA LEU A 44 2.91 -10.90 -27.53
C LEU A 44 3.39 -9.92 -28.61
N PRO A 45 3.33 -8.59 -28.36
CA PRO A 45 3.95 -7.62 -29.26
C PRO A 45 5.45 -7.89 -29.40
N ARG A 46 5.98 -7.77 -30.62
CA ARG A 46 7.40 -8.09 -30.92
C ARG A 46 8.40 -7.38 -30.00
N SER A 47 8.14 -6.11 -29.65
CA SER A 47 8.99 -5.33 -28.74
C SER A 47 9.03 -5.93 -27.34
N VAL A 48 7.92 -6.48 -26.87
CA VAL A 48 7.78 -7.11 -25.56
C VAL A 48 8.50 -8.45 -25.55
N ALA A 49 8.24 -9.30 -26.55
CA ALA A 49 8.90 -10.61 -26.69
C ALA A 49 10.43 -10.46 -26.79
N ALA A 50 10.91 -9.50 -27.59
CA ALA A 50 12.35 -9.22 -27.73
C ALA A 50 12.98 -8.70 -26.42
N ALA A 51 12.26 -7.89 -25.64
CA ALA A 51 12.73 -7.41 -24.35
C ALA A 51 12.80 -8.53 -23.30
N LEU A 52 11.80 -9.43 -23.27
CA LEU A 52 11.79 -10.63 -22.43
C LEU A 52 12.97 -11.56 -22.78
N ALA A 53 13.18 -11.83 -24.07
CA ALA A 53 14.30 -12.65 -24.55
C ALA A 53 15.66 -12.08 -24.12
N ARG A 54 15.87 -10.76 -24.27
CA ARG A 54 17.08 -10.06 -23.82
C ARG A 54 17.29 -10.16 -22.30
N ALA A 55 16.20 -10.11 -21.55
CA ALA A 55 16.20 -10.27 -20.10
C ALA A 55 16.41 -11.73 -19.66
N LYS A 56 16.46 -12.69 -20.61
CA LYS A 56 16.49 -14.14 -20.34
C LYS A 56 15.30 -14.54 -19.45
N VAL A 57 14.12 -14.05 -19.80
CA VAL A 57 12.85 -14.36 -19.15
C VAL A 57 11.92 -15.00 -20.18
N PRO A 58 11.43 -16.22 -19.94
CA PRO A 58 10.50 -16.88 -20.86
C PRO A 58 9.12 -16.19 -20.83
N GLU A 59 8.36 -16.24 -21.93
CA GLU A 59 7.02 -15.64 -21.99
C GLU A 59 6.06 -16.24 -20.96
N GLN A 60 6.27 -17.50 -20.58
CA GLN A 60 5.50 -18.19 -19.55
C GLN A 60 5.72 -17.62 -18.14
N ALA A 61 6.70 -16.75 -17.93
CA ALA A 61 6.87 -16.02 -16.67
C ALA A 61 6.01 -14.75 -16.59
N LEU A 62 5.40 -14.32 -17.72
CA LEU A 62 4.53 -13.16 -17.78
C LEU A 62 3.06 -13.58 -17.66
N SER A 63 2.34 -12.95 -16.74
CA SER A 63 0.88 -12.92 -16.70
C SER A 63 0.44 -11.50 -17.07
N VAL A 64 -0.38 -11.35 -18.11
CA VAL A 64 -0.77 -10.03 -18.63
C VAL A 64 -2.22 -9.99 -19.08
N VAL A 65 -2.87 -8.86 -18.78
CA VAL A 65 -4.15 -8.44 -19.34
C VAL A 65 -4.02 -6.98 -19.80
N LEU A 66 -4.37 -6.74 -21.06
CA LEU A 66 -4.70 -5.40 -21.58
C LEU A 66 -6.14 -5.42 -22.07
N ALA A 67 -6.99 -4.63 -21.44
CA ALA A 67 -8.40 -4.52 -21.80
C ALA A 67 -8.83 -3.05 -21.82
N GLU A 68 -9.93 -2.74 -22.49
CA GLU A 68 -10.57 -1.44 -22.34
C GLU A 68 -11.17 -1.33 -20.92
N VAL A 69 -11.39 -0.10 -20.42
CA VAL A 69 -12.02 0.09 -19.10
C VAL A 69 -13.48 -0.41 -19.04
N ASP A 70 -14.15 -0.49 -20.18
CA ASP A 70 -15.44 -1.17 -20.31
C ASP A 70 -15.22 -2.69 -20.29
N GLU A 71 -15.72 -3.35 -19.25
CA GLU A 71 -15.61 -4.80 -19.05
C GLU A 71 -16.32 -5.65 -20.10
N ARG A 72 -17.23 -5.06 -20.89
CA ARG A 72 -17.94 -5.76 -21.97
C ARG A 72 -17.06 -5.98 -23.19
N ALA A 73 -16.01 -5.18 -23.35
CA ALA A 73 -15.07 -5.32 -24.45
C ALA A 73 -14.11 -6.49 -24.19
N PRO A 74 -13.86 -7.37 -25.17
CA PRO A 74 -12.88 -8.43 -25.01
C PRO A 74 -11.47 -7.84 -24.81
N PRO A 75 -10.58 -8.53 -24.05
CA PRO A 75 -9.23 -8.07 -23.85
C PRO A 75 -8.47 -8.04 -25.18
N ARG A 76 -7.65 -7.01 -25.37
CA ARG A 76 -6.71 -6.89 -26.50
C ARG A 76 -5.54 -7.84 -26.39
N LEU A 77 -5.15 -8.17 -25.16
CA LEU A 77 -4.11 -9.14 -24.85
C LEU A 77 -4.48 -9.81 -23.53
N ALA A 78 -4.47 -11.13 -23.51
CA ALA A 78 -4.63 -11.95 -22.33
C ALA A 78 -3.65 -13.13 -22.44
N LEU A 79 -2.75 -13.26 -21.48
CA LEU A 79 -1.80 -14.37 -21.40
C LEU A 79 -1.65 -14.76 -19.94
N ARG A 80 -1.90 -16.05 -19.65
CA ARG A 80 -1.81 -16.63 -18.29
C ARG A 80 -2.58 -15.80 -17.26
N GLU A 81 -3.71 -15.26 -17.68
CA GLU A 81 -4.47 -14.27 -16.92
C GLU A 81 -5.17 -14.86 -15.70
N ASP A 82 -5.44 -16.17 -15.70
CA ASP A 82 -6.03 -16.90 -14.58
C ASP A 82 -5.00 -17.44 -13.59
N VAL A 83 -3.71 -17.40 -13.94
CA VAL A 83 -2.68 -17.96 -13.06
C VAL A 83 -2.49 -17.05 -11.85
N LEU A 84 -2.58 -17.65 -10.67
CA LEU A 84 -2.25 -17.00 -9.40
C LEU A 84 -0.75 -16.76 -9.29
N VAL A 85 -0.36 -15.48 -9.30
CA VAL A 85 1.03 -15.05 -9.26
C VAL A 85 1.27 -14.02 -8.16
N ASN A 86 2.52 -13.88 -7.69
CA ASN A 86 2.84 -12.87 -6.67
C ASN A 86 2.86 -11.47 -7.32
N PRO A 87 1.99 -10.53 -6.90
CA PRO A 87 1.89 -9.21 -7.53
C PRO A 87 2.90 -8.19 -7.00
N ALA A 88 3.65 -8.52 -5.94
CA ALA A 88 4.39 -7.54 -5.15
C ALA A 88 3.48 -6.35 -4.77
N SER A 89 4.02 -5.14 -4.71
CA SER A 89 3.29 -3.92 -4.33
C SER A 89 2.12 -3.50 -5.23
N VAL A 90 1.82 -4.24 -6.31
CA VAL A 90 0.55 -4.08 -7.02
C VAL A 90 -0.64 -4.52 -6.13
N MET A 91 -0.41 -5.38 -5.12
CA MET A 91 -1.40 -5.74 -4.11
C MET A 91 -2.03 -4.51 -3.41
N LYS A 92 -1.25 -3.43 -3.26
CA LYS A 92 -1.73 -2.18 -2.63
C LYS A 92 -2.96 -1.60 -3.32
N LEU A 93 -3.19 -1.91 -4.60
CA LEU A 93 -4.40 -1.49 -5.31
C LEU A 93 -5.66 -2.11 -4.71
N VAL A 94 -5.58 -3.38 -4.27
CA VAL A 94 -6.67 -4.10 -3.60
C VAL A 94 -7.04 -3.36 -2.31
N THR A 95 -6.05 -3.15 -1.43
CA THR A 95 -6.27 -2.43 -0.16
C THR A 95 -6.72 -0.99 -0.36
N SER A 96 -6.09 -0.26 -1.28
CA SER A 96 -6.42 1.16 -1.54
C SER A 96 -7.84 1.32 -2.06
N PHE A 97 -8.24 0.50 -3.03
CA PHE A 97 -9.58 0.59 -3.61
C PHE A 97 -10.64 0.12 -2.61
N ALA A 98 -10.41 -1.00 -1.92
CA ALA A 98 -11.31 -1.47 -0.87
C ALA A 98 -11.54 -0.39 0.20
N ALA A 99 -10.48 0.31 0.63
CA ALA A 99 -10.62 1.36 1.62
C ALA A 99 -11.33 2.60 1.10
N LEU A 100 -10.99 3.08 -0.11
CA LEU A 100 -11.69 4.23 -0.69
C LEU A 100 -13.19 3.98 -0.81
N GLU A 101 -13.57 2.77 -1.22
CA GLU A 101 -14.98 2.42 -1.44
C GLU A 101 -15.75 2.19 -0.14
N THR A 102 -15.11 1.61 0.89
CA THR A 102 -15.78 1.24 2.15
C THR A 102 -15.77 2.37 3.19
N LEU A 103 -14.67 3.11 3.29
CA LEU A 103 -14.51 4.20 4.28
C LEU A 103 -14.86 5.57 3.70
N GLY A 104 -14.74 5.72 2.37
CA GLY A 104 -14.93 6.99 1.67
C GLY A 104 -13.67 7.87 1.65
N PRO A 105 -13.49 8.70 0.61
CA PRO A 105 -12.25 9.45 0.39
C PRO A 105 -11.98 10.55 1.43
N SER A 106 -13.00 10.96 2.19
CA SER A 106 -12.92 11.96 3.27
C SER A 106 -12.67 11.37 4.64
N PHE A 107 -12.54 10.04 4.77
CA PHE A 107 -12.26 9.39 6.06
C PHE A 107 -10.97 9.94 6.67
N THR A 108 -10.99 10.22 7.97
CA THR A 108 -9.84 10.64 8.75
C THR A 108 -9.65 9.73 9.95
N TRP A 109 -8.40 9.58 10.39
CA TRP A 109 -8.05 8.93 11.63
C TRP A 109 -7.94 9.99 12.74
N GLU A 110 -8.36 9.61 13.95
CA GLU A 110 -8.31 10.48 15.11
C GLU A 110 -7.29 9.96 16.12
N THR A 111 -6.41 10.83 16.62
CA THR A 111 -5.48 10.53 17.71
C THR A 111 -5.89 11.35 18.95
N PRO A 112 -6.79 10.83 19.80
CA PRO A 112 -7.27 11.54 20.97
C PRO A 112 -6.22 11.58 22.08
N VAL A 113 -6.19 12.71 22.78
CA VAL A 113 -5.33 12.99 23.93
C VAL A 113 -6.22 13.27 25.14
N TYR A 114 -5.91 12.64 26.26
CA TYR A 114 -6.67 12.72 27.51
C TYR A 114 -5.80 13.22 28.64
N LEU A 115 -6.41 13.94 29.57
CA LEU A 115 -5.79 14.41 30.81
C LEU A 115 -6.65 13.87 31.96
N ASP A 116 -6.06 13.16 32.91
CA ASP A 116 -6.79 12.67 34.11
C ASP A 116 -6.84 13.70 35.26
N ALA A 117 -6.20 14.85 35.07
CA ALA A 117 -6.21 16.00 35.96
C ALA A 117 -6.31 17.31 35.17
N VAL A 118 -6.66 18.40 35.85
CA VAL A 118 -6.65 19.74 35.26
C VAL A 118 -5.27 20.38 35.47
N PRO A 119 -4.65 20.99 34.45
CA PRO A 119 -3.39 21.70 34.63
C PRO A 119 -3.57 22.95 35.51
N GLU A 120 -2.71 23.11 36.52
CA GLU A 120 -2.69 24.27 37.42
C GLU A 120 -1.33 24.97 37.35
N ALA A 121 -1.31 26.27 37.04
CA ALA A 121 -0.08 27.06 36.91
C ALA A 121 1.01 26.41 36.01
N GLY A 122 0.59 25.73 34.94
CA GLY A 122 1.51 25.04 34.03
C GLY A 122 1.81 23.58 34.40
N ALA A 123 1.41 23.11 35.57
CA ALA A 123 1.69 21.75 36.05
C ALA A 123 0.44 20.86 36.01
N LEU A 124 0.53 19.72 35.34
CA LEU A 124 -0.46 18.65 35.38
C LEU A 124 -0.07 17.64 36.46
N ARG A 125 -0.83 17.57 37.56
CA ARG A 125 -0.65 16.56 38.63
C ARG A 125 -1.42 15.28 38.30
N GLY A 126 -0.97 14.62 37.24
CA GLY A 126 -1.65 13.47 36.67
C GLY A 126 -0.94 12.99 35.41
N ASN A 127 -1.59 12.10 34.68
CA ASN A 127 -1.09 11.50 33.47
C ASN A 127 -1.71 12.14 32.22
N VAL A 128 -0.92 12.16 31.15
CA VAL A 128 -1.41 12.42 29.80
C VAL A 128 -1.57 11.08 29.10
N TYR A 129 -2.71 10.82 28.47
CA TYR A 129 -2.89 9.63 27.65
C TYR A 129 -2.93 10.01 26.18
N ILE A 130 -2.21 9.27 25.33
CA ILE A 130 -2.24 9.42 23.87
C ILE A 130 -2.69 8.08 23.30
N ARG A 131 -3.87 8.05 22.68
CA ARG A 131 -4.43 6.82 22.12
C ARG A 131 -4.23 6.78 20.62
N GLY A 132 -3.51 5.77 20.16
CA GLY A 132 -3.37 5.47 18.75
C GLY A 132 -4.60 4.75 18.21
N GLN A 133 -5.11 5.21 17.06
CA GLN A 133 -6.22 4.57 16.34
C GLN A 133 -5.86 4.22 14.89
N GLY A 134 -4.57 4.08 14.61
CA GLY A 134 -4.06 3.61 13.33
C GLY A 134 -3.71 4.71 12.32
N ASP A 135 -3.61 5.98 12.71
CA ASP A 135 -3.21 7.08 11.82
C ASP A 135 -1.91 6.73 11.06
N PRO A 136 -1.95 6.54 9.73
CA PRO A 136 -0.79 6.17 8.94
C PRO A 136 0.15 7.35 8.69
N LYS A 137 -0.22 8.57 9.09
CA LYS A 137 0.51 9.80 8.81
C LYS A 137 0.77 10.63 10.08
N LEU A 138 0.92 10.01 11.25
CA LEU A 138 1.43 10.70 12.45
C LEU A 138 2.96 10.91 12.34
N VAL A 139 3.37 11.71 11.37
CA VAL A 139 4.76 12.12 11.11
C VAL A 139 5.25 13.15 12.12
N VAL A 140 6.57 13.42 12.12
CA VAL A 140 7.23 14.30 13.09
C VAL A 140 6.56 15.67 13.23
N GLU A 141 6.12 16.30 12.13
CA GLU A 141 5.47 17.61 12.13
C GLU A 141 4.09 17.56 12.80
N ARG A 142 3.36 16.46 12.60
CA ARG A 142 2.04 16.25 13.21
C ARG A 142 2.16 15.87 14.68
N LEU A 143 3.18 15.11 15.05
CA LEU A 143 3.52 14.86 16.45
C LEU A 143 3.90 16.18 17.16
N TRP A 144 4.72 17.02 16.52
CA TRP A 144 5.04 18.36 17.02
C TRP A 144 3.77 19.19 17.23
N LEU A 145 2.86 19.23 16.26
CA LEU A 145 1.58 19.95 16.38
C LEU A 145 0.71 19.42 17.53
N LEU A 146 0.63 18.09 17.70
CA LEU A 146 -0.13 17.44 18.77
C LEU A 146 0.42 17.83 20.14
N LEU A 147 1.74 17.73 20.35
CA LEU A 147 2.38 18.06 21.63
C LEU A 147 2.45 19.56 21.88
N ARG A 148 2.59 20.38 20.85
CA ARG A 148 2.47 21.84 20.94
C ARG A 148 1.05 22.26 21.35
N ARG A 149 0.01 21.57 20.86
CA ARG A 149 -1.38 21.77 21.30
C ARG A 149 -1.57 21.38 22.76
N LEU A 150 -0.98 20.26 23.21
CA LEU A 150 -0.94 19.89 24.62
C LEU A 150 -0.33 21.02 25.49
N ARG A 151 0.80 21.60 25.05
CA ARG A 151 1.37 22.78 25.73
C ARG A 151 0.45 23.98 25.75
N ALA A 152 -0.26 24.23 24.65
CA ALA A 152 -1.23 25.31 24.54
C ALA A 152 -2.48 25.11 25.43
N GLN A 153 -2.72 23.90 25.94
CA GLN A 153 -3.74 23.62 26.97
C GLN A 153 -3.25 23.93 28.40
N GLY A 154 -2.08 24.58 28.54
CA GLY A 154 -1.50 24.92 29.85
C GLY A 154 -0.70 23.80 30.49
N VAL A 155 -0.38 22.72 29.76
CA VAL A 155 0.51 21.66 30.24
C VAL A 155 1.96 22.04 29.90
N HIS A 156 2.77 22.37 30.89
CA HIS A 156 4.21 22.63 30.72
C HIS A 156 5.06 21.61 31.48
N VAL A 157 4.58 21.17 32.63
CA VAL A 157 5.18 20.12 33.45
C VAL A 157 4.15 19.01 33.66
N ILE A 158 4.52 17.76 33.39
CA ILE A 158 3.72 16.59 33.68
C ILE A 158 4.31 15.93 34.94
N LEU A 159 3.58 16.02 36.04
CA LEU A 159 3.91 15.42 37.34
C LEU A 159 3.31 13.99 37.46
N GLY A 160 3.52 13.21 36.42
CA GLY A 160 3.00 11.86 36.23
C GLY A 160 3.62 11.26 34.97
N ASP A 161 2.90 10.34 34.32
CA ASP A 161 3.37 9.66 33.11
C ASP A 161 2.71 10.22 31.84
N ILE A 162 3.36 9.97 30.70
CA ILE A 162 2.66 9.93 29.41
C ILE A 162 2.34 8.46 29.12
N VAL A 163 1.06 8.14 28.95
CA VAL A 163 0.57 6.78 28.77
C VAL A 163 0.13 6.59 27.32
N LEU A 164 0.70 5.60 26.65
CA LEU A 164 0.42 5.28 25.26
C LEU A 164 -0.58 4.13 25.20
N ASP A 165 -1.74 4.38 24.60
CA ASP A 165 -2.78 3.38 24.39
C ASP A 165 -2.77 2.89 22.94
N ARG A 166 -2.40 1.61 22.75
CA ARG A 166 -2.33 0.93 21.45
C ARG A 166 -3.42 -0.13 21.27
N SER A 167 -4.43 -0.15 22.14
CA SER A 167 -5.47 -1.20 22.17
C SER A 167 -6.33 -1.30 20.90
N ALA A 168 -6.29 -0.29 20.04
CA ALA A 168 -7.04 -0.26 18.78
C ALA A 168 -6.61 -1.37 17.82
N PHE A 169 -5.36 -1.80 17.83
CA PHE A 169 -4.88 -2.96 17.06
C PHE A 169 -4.61 -4.14 17.98
N ALA A 170 -4.95 -5.34 17.51
CA ALA A 170 -4.54 -6.56 18.16
C ALA A 170 -3.01 -6.70 18.11
N PRO A 171 -2.37 -7.29 19.14
CA PRO A 171 -0.93 -7.57 19.10
C PRO A 171 -0.54 -8.34 17.84
N LEU A 172 0.54 -7.88 17.19
CA LEU A 172 1.04 -8.46 15.96
C LEU A 172 2.46 -8.97 16.17
N ALA A 173 2.63 -10.30 16.15
CA ALA A 173 3.95 -10.89 16.07
C ALA A 173 4.60 -10.52 14.72
N HIS A 174 5.76 -9.87 14.76
CA HIS A 174 6.45 -9.41 13.56
C HIS A 174 7.96 -9.60 13.69
N ASP A 175 8.53 -10.36 12.76
CA ASP A 175 9.98 -10.46 12.57
C ASP A 175 10.36 -9.61 11.35
N ALA A 176 11.09 -8.53 11.58
CA ALA A 176 11.52 -7.59 10.54
C ALA A 176 12.55 -8.19 9.58
N ALA A 177 13.27 -9.24 9.96
CA ALA A 177 14.25 -9.90 9.11
C ALA A 177 13.64 -11.01 8.24
N ARG A 178 12.45 -11.53 8.58
CA ARG A 178 11.83 -12.70 7.93
C ARG A 178 11.72 -12.61 6.41
N PHE A 179 11.52 -11.42 5.86
CA PHE A 179 11.23 -11.25 4.43
C PHE A 179 12.47 -11.35 3.52
N ASP A 180 13.57 -10.72 3.94
CA ASP A 180 14.78 -10.55 3.14
C ASP A 180 16.09 -10.42 3.94
N GLY A 181 16.05 -10.59 5.26
CA GLY A 181 17.21 -10.47 6.14
C GLY A 181 17.63 -9.04 6.45
N GLU A 182 16.80 -8.04 6.12
CA GLU A 182 17.14 -6.61 6.24
C GLU A 182 16.26 -5.90 7.29
N PRO A 183 16.40 -6.21 8.59
CA PRO A 183 15.50 -5.71 9.64
C PRO A 183 15.52 -4.19 9.79
N TRP A 184 16.61 -3.54 9.37
CA TRP A 184 16.81 -2.09 9.49
C TRP A 184 16.18 -1.29 8.36
N ARG A 185 15.55 -1.94 7.38
CA ARG A 185 14.89 -1.24 6.27
C ARG A 185 13.51 -0.77 6.71
N PRO A 186 13.18 0.53 6.53
CA PRO A 186 11.85 1.05 6.89
C PRO A 186 10.68 0.31 6.24
N TYR A 187 10.88 -0.32 5.08
CA TYR A 187 9.81 -1.08 4.44
C TYR A 187 9.45 -2.38 5.18
N ASN A 188 10.29 -2.84 6.12
CA ASN A 188 10.11 -4.04 6.94
C ASN A 188 9.50 -3.75 8.32
N VAL A 189 9.14 -2.50 8.66
CA VAL A 189 8.53 -2.21 9.97
C VAL A 189 7.11 -2.78 10.07
N ALA A 190 6.67 -3.08 11.31
CA ALA A 190 5.31 -3.47 11.62
C ALA A 190 4.35 -2.27 11.66
N PRO A 191 3.06 -2.45 11.30
CA PRO A 191 2.03 -1.49 11.66
C PRO A 191 1.91 -1.35 13.19
N ASP A 192 1.35 -0.24 13.62
CA ASP A 192 1.13 0.12 15.03
C ASP A 192 -0.12 1.00 15.14
N ALA A 193 -0.94 0.79 16.17
CA ALA A 193 -2.06 1.66 16.46
C ALA A 193 -1.59 3.11 16.68
N LEU A 194 -0.39 3.30 17.26
CA LEU A 194 0.28 4.60 17.41
C LEU A 194 1.55 4.65 16.54
N LEU A 195 1.38 4.61 15.22
CA LEU A 195 2.48 4.66 14.26
C LEU A 195 3.10 6.06 14.18
N VAL A 196 4.04 6.35 15.06
CA VAL A 196 4.84 7.58 15.01
C VAL A 196 5.88 7.49 13.89
N ASN A 197 5.93 8.50 13.03
CA ASN A 197 6.95 8.71 11.99
C ASN A 197 7.33 7.45 11.19
N TYR A 198 6.32 6.64 10.82
CA TYR A 198 6.50 5.38 10.10
C TYR A 198 7.40 4.33 10.80
N LYS A 199 7.65 4.47 12.11
CA LYS A 199 8.71 3.74 12.83
C LYS A 199 10.07 3.85 12.12
N ALA A 200 10.42 5.05 11.69
CA ALA A 200 11.69 5.31 11.03
C ALA A 200 12.39 6.52 11.64
N VAL A 201 13.71 6.40 11.77
CA VAL A 201 14.62 7.51 12.08
C VAL A 201 15.24 7.96 10.78
N ALA A 202 15.10 9.24 10.44
CA ALA A 202 15.81 9.86 9.33
C ALA A 202 17.12 10.45 9.83
N LEU A 203 18.25 9.86 9.44
CA LEU A 203 19.58 10.40 9.70
C LEU A 203 19.96 11.38 8.57
N GLY A 204 20.33 12.61 8.91
CA GLY A 204 20.87 13.61 7.99
C GLY A 204 22.38 13.69 8.08
N PHE A 205 23.07 13.85 6.95
CA PHE A 205 24.52 13.99 6.86
C PHE A 205 24.86 15.25 6.07
N VAL A 206 25.56 16.19 6.70
CA VAL A 206 25.96 17.47 6.10
C VAL A 206 27.48 17.63 6.21
N PRO A 207 28.23 17.56 5.11
CA PRO A 207 29.68 17.78 5.12
C PRO A 207 30.08 19.17 5.62
N ASP A 208 31.00 19.22 6.56
CA ASP A 208 31.71 20.41 7.03
C ASP A 208 33.22 20.20 6.76
N VAL A 209 33.64 20.59 5.55
CA VAL A 209 35.00 20.35 5.05
C VAL A 209 36.04 21.06 5.90
N ALA A 210 35.73 22.25 6.42
CA ALA A 210 36.63 23.01 7.28
C ALA A 210 36.86 22.30 8.62
N ALA A 211 35.83 21.68 9.18
CA ALA A 211 35.92 20.91 10.42
C ALA A 211 36.41 19.46 10.22
N GLY A 212 36.54 18.98 8.98
CA GLY A 212 36.96 17.60 8.69
C GLY A 212 35.92 16.54 9.06
N VAL A 213 34.64 16.92 9.23
CA VAL A 213 33.55 16.02 9.65
C VAL A 213 32.31 16.18 8.78
N ALA A 214 31.42 15.19 8.76
CA ALA A 214 30.03 15.36 8.38
C ALA A 214 29.18 15.45 9.64
N ARG A 215 28.42 16.54 9.78
CA ARG A 215 27.45 16.72 10.87
C ARG A 215 26.30 15.75 10.69
N VAL A 216 25.90 15.10 11.76
CA VAL A 216 24.84 14.11 11.78
C VAL A 216 23.64 14.69 12.53
N THR A 217 22.47 14.61 11.92
CA THR A 217 21.19 14.95 12.55
C THR A 217 20.29 13.73 12.54
N HIS A 218 19.25 13.72 13.37
CA HIS A 218 18.24 12.68 13.38
C HIS A 218 16.85 13.24 13.63
N GLU A 219 15.85 12.66 12.96
CA GLU A 219 14.45 12.98 13.17
C GLU A 219 13.61 11.69 13.26
N PRO A 220 12.65 11.60 14.21
CA PRO A 220 12.33 12.58 15.25
C PRO A 220 13.41 12.64 16.35
N PRO A 221 13.41 13.66 17.23
CA PRO A 221 14.21 13.61 18.46
C PRO A 221 13.83 12.38 19.30
N LEU A 222 14.84 11.66 19.79
CA LEU A 222 14.66 10.43 20.55
C LEU A 222 15.20 10.57 21.97
N ALA A 223 14.33 10.42 22.98
CA ALA A 223 14.79 10.33 24.35
C ALA A 223 15.55 9.01 24.59
N HIS A 224 16.61 9.10 25.39
CA HIS A 224 17.42 7.95 25.83
C HIS A 224 18.07 7.17 24.67
N VAL A 225 18.31 7.83 23.52
CA VAL A 225 19.07 7.28 22.39
C VAL A 225 20.25 8.18 22.09
N GLN A 226 21.45 7.61 22.05
CA GLN A 226 22.67 8.30 21.70
C GLN A 226 22.88 8.21 20.18
N VAL A 227 22.99 9.37 19.53
CA VAL A 227 23.37 9.49 18.12
C VAL A 227 24.60 10.39 18.05
N PRO A 228 25.67 10.01 17.33
CA PRO A 228 26.84 10.87 17.15
C PRO A 228 26.44 12.19 16.50
N ASP A 229 26.96 13.32 16.98
CA ASP A 229 26.72 14.64 16.37
C ASP A 229 27.49 14.80 15.04
N SER A 230 28.49 13.95 14.80
CA SER A 230 29.27 13.95 13.56
C SER A 230 30.00 12.63 13.33
N VAL A 231 30.49 12.44 12.10
CA VAL A 231 31.43 11.40 11.67
C VAL A 231 32.59 12.02 10.91
N PRO A 232 33.80 11.44 10.92
CA PRO A 232 34.92 11.98 10.15
C PRO A 232 34.62 11.96 8.65
N LEU A 233 35.17 12.92 7.90
CA LEU A 233 35.16 12.86 6.43
C LEU A 233 36.15 11.79 5.95
N ALA A 234 35.80 11.13 4.84
CA ALA A 234 36.75 10.27 4.14
C ALA A 234 37.89 11.10 3.54
N ALA A 235 38.99 10.43 3.17
CA ALA A 235 40.15 11.06 2.55
C ALA A 235 39.75 11.92 1.34
N GLU A 236 40.47 13.02 1.13
CA GLU A 236 40.23 13.92 -0.01
C GLU A 236 40.27 13.16 -1.34
N GLY A 237 39.36 13.50 -2.25
CA GLY A 237 39.21 12.80 -3.54
C GLY A 237 38.40 11.50 -3.50
N THR A 238 37.95 11.02 -2.32
CA THR A 238 37.06 9.86 -2.22
C THR A 238 35.70 10.17 -2.89
N VAL A 239 35.35 9.40 -3.92
CA VAL A 239 34.02 9.48 -4.57
C VAL A 239 32.91 9.01 -3.64
N CYS A 240 31.68 9.49 -3.84
CA CYS A 240 30.57 9.17 -2.92
C CYS A 240 30.30 7.66 -2.77
N GLY A 241 30.26 6.93 -3.89
CA GLY A 241 30.10 5.47 -3.90
C GLY A 241 28.95 4.96 -3.01
N ASP A 242 29.18 3.82 -2.36
CA ASP A 242 28.29 3.27 -1.33
C ASP A 242 28.65 3.80 0.06
N TRP A 243 28.34 5.08 0.28
CA TRP A 243 28.62 5.77 1.53
C TRP A 243 27.92 5.14 2.75
N ARG A 244 26.80 4.43 2.57
CA ARG A 244 26.06 3.80 3.68
C ARG A 244 26.86 2.64 4.26
N THR A 245 27.43 1.80 3.40
CA THR A 245 28.34 0.73 3.84
C THR A 245 29.63 1.32 4.41
N ALA A 246 30.16 2.40 3.81
CA ALA A 246 31.37 3.07 4.28
C ALA A 246 31.25 3.65 5.69
N LEU A 247 30.04 4.05 6.11
CA LEU A 247 29.75 4.55 7.46
C LEU A 247 29.85 3.48 8.55
N ARG A 248 29.85 2.19 8.20
CA ARG A 248 29.90 1.07 9.16
C ARG A 248 28.90 1.32 10.30
N ALA A 249 27.62 1.39 9.95
CA ALA A 249 26.60 1.64 10.94
C ALA A 249 26.26 0.35 11.71
N ASP A 250 26.06 0.49 13.02
CA ASP A 250 25.50 -0.54 13.88
C ASP A 250 24.23 0.02 14.54
N PHE A 251 23.13 -0.70 14.34
CA PHE A 251 21.79 -0.38 14.82
C PHE A 251 21.27 -1.42 15.82
N ALA A 252 22.11 -2.35 16.29
CA ALA A 252 21.65 -3.44 17.15
C ALA A 252 21.30 -2.97 18.57
N ASP A 253 21.89 -1.88 19.05
CA ASP A 253 21.65 -1.32 20.39
C ASP A 253 20.43 -0.35 20.39
N PRO A 254 19.36 -0.64 21.15
CA PRO A 254 18.21 0.27 21.28
C PRO A 254 18.50 1.65 21.86
N GLY A 255 19.59 1.79 22.62
CA GLY A 255 20.01 3.05 23.24
C GLY A 255 21.04 3.82 22.42
N ARG A 256 21.50 3.31 21.28
CA ARG A 256 22.61 3.93 20.53
C ARG A 256 22.59 3.58 19.04
N ILE A 257 22.71 4.61 18.20
CA ILE A 257 23.09 4.46 16.80
C ILE A 257 24.59 4.67 16.71
N ALA A 258 25.34 3.68 16.25
CA ALA A 258 26.78 3.80 16.15
C ALA A 258 27.23 3.89 14.68
N LEU A 259 28.11 4.85 14.37
CA LEU A 259 28.67 5.09 13.04
C LEU A 259 30.19 5.10 13.17
N GLN A 260 30.88 4.03 12.74
CA GLN A 260 32.33 3.87 12.97
C GLN A 260 33.18 4.12 11.71
N GLY A 261 32.54 4.46 10.60
CA GLY A 261 33.19 4.76 9.34
C GLY A 261 33.41 6.23 9.09
N ALA A 262 33.68 6.56 7.83
CA ALA A 262 33.92 7.92 7.37
C ALA A 262 32.95 8.28 6.23
N TYR A 263 32.57 9.54 6.15
CA TYR A 263 31.62 10.04 5.16
C TYR A 263 32.32 10.75 3.99
N PRO A 264 32.16 10.31 2.73
CA PRO A 264 32.75 11.00 1.60
C PRO A 264 32.11 12.37 1.36
N ALA A 265 32.90 13.45 1.43
CA ALA A 265 32.40 14.81 1.18
C ALA A 265 31.73 14.97 -0.19
N ALA A 266 32.19 14.21 -1.19
CA ALA A 266 31.63 14.17 -2.55
C ALA A 266 30.15 13.72 -2.60
N CYS A 267 29.62 13.12 -1.54
CA CYS A 267 28.19 12.79 -1.45
C CYS A 267 27.28 14.02 -1.30
N GLY A 268 27.83 15.16 -0.88
CA GLY A 268 27.03 16.32 -0.47
C GLY A 268 26.11 15.99 0.70
N VAL A 269 24.98 16.70 0.79
CA VAL A 269 23.96 16.42 1.81
C VAL A 269 23.21 15.14 1.45
N GLN A 270 23.11 14.22 2.39
CA GLN A 270 22.36 12.97 2.23
C GLN A 270 21.47 12.68 3.42
N HIS A 271 20.45 11.86 3.17
CA HIS A 271 19.57 11.33 4.20
C HIS A 271 19.54 9.80 4.16
N TRP A 272 19.39 9.19 5.32
CA TRP A 272 19.24 7.75 5.48
C TRP A 272 18.16 7.43 6.50
N SER A 273 17.04 6.90 6.01
CA SER A 273 15.98 6.36 6.86
C SER A 273 16.29 4.94 7.29
N VAL A 274 16.20 4.69 8.60
CA VAL A 274 16.46 3.39 9.23
C VAL A 274 15.31 3.01 10.16
N ALA A 275 15.00 1.72 10.24
CA ALA A 275 14.11 1.19 11.27
C ALA A 275 14.85 1.12 12.62
N PRO A 276 14.16 1.35 13.75
CA PRO A 276 14.77 1.31 15.08
C PRO A 276 15.09 -0.12 15.53
N ALA A 277 16.09 -0.25 16.40
CA ALA A 277 16.43 -1.52 17.08
C ALA A 277 15.29 -2.05 17.96
N ASP A 278 14.54 -1.13 18.58
CA ASP A 278 13.39 -1.39 19.42
C ASP A 278 12.14 -0.72 18.82
N PRO A 279 11.40 -1.44 17.95
CA PRO A 279 10.18 -0.92 17.35
C PRO A 279 9.04 -0.69 18.32
N GLU A 280 9.02 -1.33 19.49
CA GLU A 280 7.95 -1.20 20.49
C GLU A 280 8.13 0.04 21.35
N GLY A 281 9.37 0.33 21.76
CA GLY A 281 9.74 1.53 22.50
C GLY A 281 9.89 2.79 21.63
N PHE A 282 9.88 2.66 20.31
CA PHE A 282 10.11 3.79 19.39
C PHE A 282 9.17 4.98 19.63
N ALA A 283 7.86 4.75 19.74
CA ALA A 283 6.90 5.83 19.95
C ALA A 283 7.12 6.53 21.30
N ALA A 284 7.45 5.77 22.36
CA ALA A 284 7.76 6.34 23.67
C ALA A 284 8.97 7.27 23.62
N ARG A 285 10.05 6.84 22.97
CA ARG A 285 11.28 7.62 22.80
C ARG A 285 11.05 8.87 21.96
N ALA A 286 10.30 8.76 20.86
CA ALA A 286 9.99 9.88 19.97
C ALA A 286 9.07 10.91 20.63
N ILE A 287 8.04 10.46 21.35
CA ILE A 287 7.11 11.35 22.06
C ILE A 287 7.82 12.07 23.20
N GLU A 288 8.62 11.37 24.00
CA GLU A 288 9.39 12.00 25.07
C GLU A 288 10.45 12.97 24.53
N GLY A 289 11.17 12.57 23.48
CA GLY A 289 12.18 13.40 22.82
C GLY A 289 11.57 14.70 22.32
N MET A 290 10.45 14.60 21.59
CA MET A 290 9.72 15.76 21.09
C MET A 290 9.12 16.62 22.20
N TRP A 291 8.59 16.01 23.27
CA TRP A 291 8.06 16.76 24.42
C TRP A 291 9.13 17.63 25.07
N ARG A 292 10.33 17.07 25.27
CA ARG A 292 11.48 17.77 25.85
C ARG A 292 12.02 18.85 24.92
N GLU A 293 12.13 18.57 23.62
CA GLU A 293 12.55 19.55 22.61
C GLU A 293 11.60 20.76 22.57
N LEU A 294 10.30 20.53 22.73
CA LEU A 294 9.29 21.58 22.84
C LEU A 294 9.36 22.37 24.16
N GLY A 295 10.30 22.07 25.06
CA GLY A 295 10.45 22.72 26.37
C GLY A 295 9.49 22.18 27.44
N GLY A 296 8.90 21.01 27.24
CA GLY A 296 8.09 20.32 28.23
C GLY A 296 8.93 19.54 29.24
N THR A 297 8.50 19.52 30.49
CA THR A 297 9.14 18.73 31.56
C THR A 297 8.27 17.52 31.89
N LEU A 298 8.89 16.35 32.07
CA LEU A 298 8.24 15.11 32.49
C LEU A 298 9.00 14.55 33.69
N THR A 299 8.30 14.33 34.82
CA THR A 299 8.92 13.73 36.02
C THR A 299 8.74 12.22 36.11
N GLY A 300 7.69 11.69 35.47
CA GLY A 300 7.50 10.24 35.31
C GLY A 300 8.19 9.72 34.05
N ARG A 301 7.54 8.77 33.37
CA ARG A 301 8.05 8.14 32.16
C ARG A 301 6.98 8.08 31.06
N VAL A 302 7.41 7.81 29.84
CA VAL A 302 6.48 7.39 28.78
C VAL A 302 6.34 5.88 28.81
N ARG A 303 5.11 5.37 28.95
CA ARG A 303 4.84 3.93 29.10
C ARG A 303 3.56 3.52 28.39
N GLU A 304 3.41 2.22 28.17
CA GLU A 304 2.15 1.66 27.68
C GLU A 304 1.05 1.66 28.77
N GLY A 305 -0.20 1.73 28.34
CA GLY A 305 -1.38 1.57 29.19
C GLY A 305 -2.67 1.96 28.48
N ALA A 306 -3.80 1.51 29.00
CA ALA A 306 -5.11 1.88 28.46
C ALA A 306 -5.58 3.24 29.00
N VAL A 307 -6.33 3.98 28.18
CA VAL A 307 -7.11 5.13 28.65
C VAL A 307 -8.15 4.65 29.67
N PRO A 308 -8.28 5.28 30.86
CA PRO A 308 -9.29 4.92 31.84
C PRO A 308 -10.70 5.00 31.27
N PRO A 309 -11.59 4.03 31.56
CA PRO A 309 -12.98 4.08 31.13
C PRO A 309 -13.67 5.36 31.62
N GLY A 310 -14.46 5.99 30.75
CA GLY A 310 -15.21 7.21 31.07
C GLY A 310 -14.41 8.51 30.99
N LEU A 311 -13.10 8.46 30.74
CA LEU A 311 -12.30 9.67 30.54
C LEU A 311 -12.59 10.29 29.16
N ALA A 312 -13.05 11.54 29.14
CA ALA A 312 -13.28 12.27 27.89
C ALA A 312 -11.98 12.84 27.32
N PRO A 313 -11.79 12.85 25.99
CA PRO A 313 -10.59 13.43 25.38
C PRO A 313 -10.57 14.94 25.61
N ALA A 314 -9.41 15.47 26.00
CA ALA A 314 -9.17 16.91 26.08
C ALA A 314 -9.15 17.53 24.68
N PHE A 315 -8.56 16.82 23.71
CA PHE A 315 -8.65 17.12 22.30
C PHE A 315 -8.31 15.90 21.45
N SER A 316 -8.54 15.99 20.14
CA SER A 316 -8.07 15.02 19.15
C SER A 316 -7.29 15.70 18.04
N ALA A 317 -6.31 14.97 17.48
CA ALA A 317 -5.60 15.34 16.27
C ALA A 317 -6.11 14.48 15.10
N SER A 318 -6.64 15.15 14.08
CA SER A 318 -7.19 14.50 12.88
C SER A 318 -6.11 14.31 11.81
N SER A 319 -6.09 13.17 11.12
CA SER A 319 -5.23 12.91 9.94
C SER A 319 -5.62 13.74 8.72
N PRO A 320 -4.77 13.79 7.68
CA PRO A 320 -5.28 14.13 6.37
C PRO A 320 -6.29 13.08 5.89
N PRO A 321 -7.14 13.41 4.91
CA PRO A 321 -8.16 12.49 4.42
C PRO A 321 -7.56 11.27 3.74
N LEU A 322 -8.32 10.18 3.70
CA LEU A 322 -7.93 8.91 3.09
C LEU A 322 -7.43 9.06 1.64
N SER A 323 -8.02 9.97 0.87
CA SER A 323 -7.57 10.29 -0.50
C SER A 323 -6.09 10.71 -0.58
N GLU A 324 -5.62 11.51 0.38
CA GLU A 324 -4.21 11.92 0.47
C GLU A 324 -3.32 10.76 0.96
N VAL A 325 -3.80 9.99 1.94
CA VAL A 325 -3.09 8.82 2.45
C VAL A 325 -2.89 7.77 1.33
N VAL A 326 -3.93 7.50 0.54
CA VAL A 326 -3.87 6.57 -0.59
C VAL A 326 -2.95 7.08 -1.69
N ARG A 327 -2.92 8.40 -1.94
CA ARG A 327 -1.92 9.03 -2.82
C ARG A 327 -0.51 8.73 -2.34
N ASP A 328 -0.18 8.96 -1.07
CA ASP A 328 1.17 8.69 -0.54
C ASP A 328 1.51 7.20 -0.59
N ILE A 329 0.55 6.33 -0.26
CA ILE A 329 0.68 4.87 -0.39
C ILE A 329 1.05 4.49 -1.82
N ASN A 330 0.34 4.99 -2.82
CA ASN A 330 0.52 4.54 -4.20
C ASN A 330 1.69 5.20 -4.91
N LYS A 331 1.91 6.51 -4.71
CA LYS A 331 3.03 7.27 -5.29
C LYS A 331 4.38 6.78 -4.80
N PHE A 332 4.51 6.55 -3.49
CA PHE A 332 5.77 6.15 -2.86
C PHE A 332 5.83 4.65 -2.54
N SER A 333 4.75 3.91 -2.78
CA SER A 333 4.65 2.47 -2.52
C SER A 333 4.88 2.12 -1.05
N ASN A 334 4.36 2.93 -0.12
CA ASN A 334 4.65 2.81 1.31
C ASN A 334 3.98 1.55 1.93
N ASN A 335 4.80 0.60 2.40
CA ASN A 335 4.34 -0.67 2.96
C ASN A 335 3.61 -0.50 4.29
N VAL A 336 4.20 0.23 5.24
CA VAL A 336 3.63 0.35 6.58
C VAL A 336 2.32 1.11 6.54
N MET A 337 2.21 2.17 5.73
CA MET A 337 0.94 2.88 5.52
C MET A 337 -0.13 1.96 4.92
N THR A 338 0.23 1.06 4.00
CA THR A 338 -0.74 0.10 3.47
C THR A 338 -1.19 -0.90 4.54
N ARG A 339 -0.26 -1.40 5.35
CA ARG A 339 -0.58 -2.33 6.47
C ARG A 339 -1.45 -1.65 7.52
N GLN A 340 -1.21 -0.37 7.84
CA GLN A 340 -2.10 0.46 8.67
C GLN A 340 -3.50 0.53 8.09
N LEU A 341 -3.62 0.86 6.81
CA LEU A 341 -4.91 0.98 6.13
C LEU A 341 -5.67 -0.35 6.11
N PHE A 342 -4.95 -1.44 5.87
CA PHE A 342 -5.49 -2.80 5.91
C PHE A 342 -6.07 -3.15 7.29
N LEU A 343 -5.33 -2.90 8.36
CA LEU A 343 -5.83 -3.10 9.73
C LEU A 343 -6.95 -2.11 10.11
N THR A 344 -6.93 -0.90 9.56
CA THR A 344 -7.99 0.09 9.76
C THR A 344 -9.34 -0.43 9.27
N LEU A 345 -9.37 -1.17 8.15
CA LEU A 345 -10.63 -1.77 7.66
C LEU A 345 -11.25 -2.71 8.70
N ALA A 346 -10.42 -3.55 9.34
CA ALA A 346 -10.87 -4.40 10.43
C ALA A 346 -11.27 -3.61 11.68
N LEU A 347 -10.51 -2.57 12.03
CA LEU A 347 -10.85 -1.69 13.15
C LEU A 347 -12.24 -1.06 12.99
N GLN A 348 -12.53 -0.51 11.81
CA GLN A 348 -13.81 0.16 11.55
C GLN A 348 -14.99 -0.82 11.52
N ALA A 349 -14.78 -2.04 11.02
CA ALA A 349 -15.84 -3.04 10.95
C ALA A 349 -16.07 -3.80 12.27
N ASN A 350 -15.02 -4.07 13.03
CA ASN A 350 -15.05 -5.02 14.16
C ASN A 350 -14.71 -4.36 15.52
N GLY A 351 -14.34 -3.09 15.55
CA GLY A 351 -13.90 -2.38 16.76
C GLY A 351 -12.45 -2.63 17.18
N GLN A 352 -11.74 -3.54 16.49
CA GLN A 352 -10.30 -3.78 16.67
C GLN A 352 -9.64 -4.18 15.34
N GLY A 353 -8.47 -3.59 15.05
CA GLY A 353 -7.69 -3.91 13.86
C GLY A 353 -6.90 -5.21 14.05
N SER A 354 -7.26 -6.27 13.32
CA SER A 354 -6.53 -7.54 13.31
C SER A 354 -6.28 -8.01 11.87
N LEU A 355 -5.18 -8.74 11.65
CA LEU A 355 -4.86 -9.27 10.31
C LEU A 355 -5.92 -10.24 9.81
N GLU A 356 -6.41 -11.11 10.69
CA GLU A 356 -7.47 -12.06 10.36
C GLU A 356 -8.75 -11.33 9.93
N GLY A 357 -9.18 -10.34 10.72
CA GLY A 357 -10.35 -9.51 10.39
C GLY A 357 -10.18 -8.79 9.05
N ALA A 358 -8.99 -8.22 8.81
CA ALA A 358 -8.70 -7.47 7.59
C ALA A 358 -8.70 -8.38 6.35
N ARG A 359 -8.07 -9.57 6.44
CA ARG A 359 -8.08 -10.58 5.36
C ARG A 359 -9.49 -11.05 5.06
N ALA A 360 -10.30 -11.33 6.07
CA ALA A 360 -11.68 -11.77 5.90
C ALA A 360 -12.55 -10.68 5.24
N LEU A 361 -12.41 -9.42 5.66
CA LEU A 361 -13.17 -8.29 5.11
C LEU A 361 -12.78 -8.01 3.66
N VAL A 362 -11.48 -7.87 3.37
CA VAL A 362 -11.00 -7.56 2.03
C VAL A 362 -11.20 -8.75 1.08
N GLY A 363 -11.10 -9.98 1.56
CA GLY A 363 -11.43 -11.19 0.79
C GLY A 363 -12.89 -11.22 0.35
N ARG A 364 -13.84 -10.98 1.26
CA ARG A 364 -15.26 -10.89 0.90
C ARG A 364 -15.54 -9.76 -0.08
N TRP A 365 -14.99 -8.57 0.20
CA TRP A 365 -15.10 -7.41 -0.69
C TRP A 365 -14.57 -7.74 -2.10
N TRP A 366 -13.43 -8.44 -2.18
CA TRP A 366 -12.84 -8.84 -3.46
C TRP A 366 -13.76 -9.78 -4.24
N ASP A 367 -14.28 -10.82 -3.59
CA ASP A 367 -15.17 -11.80 -4.21
C ASP A 367 -16.44 -11.13 -4.74
N GLU A 368 -17.03 -10.21 -3.98
CA GLU A 368 -18.21 -9.43 -4.39
C GLU A 368 -17.92 -8.51 -5.59
N ARG A 369 -16.76 -7.83 -5.60
CA ARG A 369 -16.43 -6.87 -6.67
C ARG A 369 -15.99 -7.55 -7.96
N THR A 370 -15.25 -8.64 -7.86
CA THR A 370 -14.73 -9.34 -9.03
C THR A 370 -15.67 -10.43 -9.54
N GLY A 371 -16.51 -11.00 -8.68
CA GLY A 371 -17.29 -12.21 -9.00
C GLY A 371 -16.40 -13.40 -9.35
N LEU A 372 -15.15 -13.43 -8.86
CA LEU A 372 -14.14 -14.43 -9.15
C LEU A 372 -13.51 -14.96 -7.84
N PRO A 373 -14.26 -15.74 -7.04
CA PRO A 373 -13.76 -16.24 -5.78
C PRO A 373 -12.53 -17.14 -5.96
N GLY A 374 -11.65 -17.15 -4.97
CA GLY A 374 -10.41 -17.95 -4.99
C GLY A 374 -9.30 -17.40 -5.88
N THR A 375 -9.46 -16.17 -6.41
CA THR A 375 -8.44 -15.50 -7.26
C THR A 375 -7.51 -14.56 -6.50
N LEU A 376 -7.59 -14.53 -5.16
CA LEU A 376 -6.81 -13.67 -4.29
C LEU A 376 -6.35 -14.43 -3.04
N VAL A 377 -5.06 -14.32 -2.73
CA VAL A 377 -4.46 -14.75 -1.46
C VAL A 377 -3.86 -13.52 -0.80
N LEU A 378 -4.40 -13.12 0.35
CA LEU A 378 -3.97 -11.96 1.13
C LEU A 378 -3.12 -12.39 2.32
N ASP A 379 -2.06 -11.63 2.59
CA ASP A 379 -1.25 -11.76 3.80
C ASP A 379 -1.29 -10.45 4.59
N ASN A 380 -0.74 -9.38 4.04
CA ASN A 380 -0.60 -8.09 4.73
C ASN A 380 -1.17 -6.90 3.95
N GLY A 381 -1.67 -7.13 2.73
CA GLY A 381 -2.28 -6.12 1.87
C GLY A 381 -1.28 -5.22 1.16
N ALA A 382 -0.01 -5.25 1.55
CA ALA A 382 1.02 -4.38 0.99
C ALA A 382 1.77 -5.00 -0.19
N GLY A 383 1.73 -6.31 -0.42
CA GLY A 383 2.60 -6.95 -1.42
C GLY A 383 3.99 -7.29 -0.91
N LEU A 384 4.29 -7.05 0.37
CA LEU A 384 5.54 -7.45 1.01
C LEU A 384 5.37 -8.86 1.60
N SER A 385 5.11 -9.82 0.74
CA SER A 385 4.85 -11.20 1.14
C SER A 385 5.35 -12.15 0.05
N ARG A 386 5.85 -13.31 0.47
CA ARG A 386 6.18 -14.42 -0.44
C ARG A 386 4.96 -15.27 -0.76
N GLU A 387 3.88 -15.12 0.00
CA GLU A 387 2.68 -15.95 -0.03
C GLU A 387 1.55 -15.32 -0.84
N GLU A 388 1.43 -13.98 -0.86
CA GLU A 388 0.36 -13.28 -1.57
C GLU A 388 0.29 -13.64 -3.06
N ARG A 389 -0.93 -13.85 -3.56
CA ARG A 389 -1.20 -14.20 -4.96
C ARG A 389 -2.42 -13.46 -5.47
N VAL A 390 -2.42 -13.14 -6.77
CA VAL A 390 -3.59 -12.64 -7.49
C VAL A 390 -3.51 -13.08 -8.96
N SER A 391 -4.64 -13.26 -9.62
CA SER A 391 -4.67 -13.47 -11.07
C SER A 391 -4.73 -12.13 -11.80
N ALA A 392 -4.11 -12.03 -12.99
CA ALA A 392 -4.12 -10.80 -13.77
C ALA A 392 -5.55 -10.45 -14.25
N ARG A 393 -6.38 -11.46 -14.54
CA ARG A 393 -7.80 -11.31 -14.92
C ARG A 393 -8.59 -10.65 -13.80
N ALA A 394 -8.50 -11.18 -12.58
CA ALA A 394 -9.29 -10.68 -11.47
C ALA A 394 -8.85 -9.27 -11.06
N LEU A 395 -7.55 -8.99 -11.08
CA LEU A 395 -7.04 -7.64 -10.84
C LEU A 395 -7.45 -6.64 -11.93
N ALA A 396 -7.45 -7.04 -13.21
CA ALA A 396 -7.92 -6.19 -14.29
C ALA A 396 -9.42 -5.89 -14.14
N ARG A 397 -10.22 -6.89 -13.78
CA ARG A 397 -11.65 -6.71 -13.49
C ARG A 397 -11.87 -5.76 -12.31
N MET A 398 -11.10 -5.89 -11.23
CA MET A 398 -11.17 -4.95 -10.10
C MET A 398 -10.88 -3.52 -10.57
N LEU A 399 -9.89 -3.31 -11.44
CA LEU A 399 -9.57 -1.99 -11.99
C LEU A 399 -10.67 -1.45 -12.93
N GLN A 400 -11.35 -2.29 -13.69
CA GLN A 400 -12.52 -1.90 -14.49
C GLN A 400 -13.68 -1.46 -13.58
N ARG A 401 -13.94 -2.20 -12.49
CA ARG A 401 -14.91 -1.81 -11.46
C ARG A 401 -14.54 -0.50 -10.77
N ALA A 402 -13.27 -0.33 -10.43
CA ALA A 402 -12.77 0.90 -9.85
C ALA A 402 -12.92 2.09 -10.79
N TRP A 403 -12.75 1.89 -12.11
CA TRP A 403 -12.98 2.93 -13.11
C TRP A 403 -14.44 3.39 -13.18
N ALA A 404 -15.39 2.45 -12.99
CA ALA A 404 -16.82 2.73 -12.97
C ALA A 404 -17.34 3.24 -11.61
N SER A 405 -16.47 3.33 -10.59
CA SER A 405 -16.85 3.70 -9.22
C SER A 405 -16.81 5.21 -9.00
N PRO A 406 -17.64 5.78 -8.09
CA PRO A 406 -17.57 7.18 -7.71
C PRO A 406 -16.20 7.63 -7.18
N VAL A 407 -15.42 6.71 -6.59
CA VAL A 407 -14.07 6.99 -6.04
C VAL A 407 -12.94 6.81 -7.07
N MET A 408 -13.29 6.65 -8.34
CA MET A 408 -12.33 6.55 -9.44
C MET A 408 -11.33 7.71 -9.47
N PRO A 409 -11.74 9.00 -9.37
CA PRO A 409 -10.82 10.12 -9.48
C PRO A 409 -9.68 10.06 -8.45
N GLU A 410 -10.00 9.70 -7.20
CA GLU A 410 -9.05 9.58 -6.11
C GLU A 410 -8.09 8.40 -6.32
N LEU A 411 -8.61 7.25 -6.74
CA LEU A 411 -7.76 6.10 -7.05
C LEU A 411 -6.81 6.42 -8.20
N VAL A 412 -7.28 6.96 -9.31
CA VAL A 412 -6.44 7.27 -10.48
C VAL A 412 -5.40 8.33 -10.14
N ALA A 413 -5.78 9.40 -9.45
CA ALA A 413 -4.86 10.47 -9.04
C ALA A 413 -3.77 9.98 -8.05
N SER A 414 -4.05 8.91 -7.30
CA SER A 414 -3.09 8.29 -6.39
C SER A 414 -1.96 7.54 -7.12
N LEU A 415 -2.17 7.06 -8.35
CA LEU A 415 -1.21 6.21 -9.04
C LEU A 415 -0.04 7.01 -9.62
N PRO A 416 1.21 6.49 -9.55
CA PRO A 416 2.35 7.09 -10.24
C PRO A 416 2.08 7.34 -11.73
N ILE A 417 2.50 8.51 -12.22
CA ILE A 417 2.39 8.89 -13.62
C ILE A 417 3.71 8.58 -14.32
N ALA A 418 3.65 7.79 -15.41
CA ALA A 418 4.82 7.38 -16.17
C ALA A 418 5.66 8.58 -16.63
N GLY A 419 6.95 8.58 -16.30
CA GLY A 419 7.90 9.65 -16.65
C GLY A 419 7.71 10.96 -15.88
N VAL A 420 6.79 11.04 -14.92
CA VAL A 420 6.48 12.30 -14.22
C VAL A 420 6.75 12.19 -12.71
N ASP A 421 6.13 11.23 -12.01
CA ASP A 421 6.21 11.18 -10.55
C ASP A 421 6.27 9.78 -9.93
N GLY A 422 6.35 9.75 -8.60
CA GLY A 422 6.38 8.52 -7.81
C GLY A 422 7.48 7.54 -8.22
N THR A 423 7.14 6.26 -8.24
CA THR A 423 8.03 5.16 -8.63
C THR A 423 8.28 5.07 -10.14
N LEU A 424 7.58 5.86 -10.96
CA LEU A 424 7.73 5.88 -12.42
C LEU A 424 8.42 7.13 -12.97
N ARG A 425 8.81 8.09 -12.12
CA ARG A 425 9.44 9.35 -12.52
C ARG A 425 10.66 9.19 -13.44
N ARG A 426 11.45 8.12 -13.24
CA ARG A 426 12.66 7.82 -14.04
C ARG A 426 12.42 6.80 -15.16
N ARG A 427 11.17 6.63 -15.59
CA ARG A 427 10.78 5.70 -16.67
C ARG A 427 10.06 6.47 -17.78
N PRO A 428 10.78 7.31 -18.55
CA PRO A 428 10.20 7.97 -19.71
C PRO A 428 9.93 6.95 -20.83
N GLY A 429 8.96 7.26 -21.68
CA GLY A 429 8.55 6.42 -22.80
C GLY A 429 7.51 7.12 -23.66
N LYS A 430 6.95 6.43 -24.66
CA LYS A 430 5.90 7.00 -25.50
C LYS A 430 4.63 7.32 -24.69
N ALA A 431 4.37 6.56 -23.64
CA ALA A 431 3.24 6.76 -22.75
C ALA A 431 3.49 7.75 -21.59
N SER A 432 4.59 8.52 -21.60
CA SER A 432 4.88 9.50 -20.54
C SER A 432 3.75 10.51 -20.38
N GLY A 433 3.32 10.74 -19.13
CA GLY A 433 2.15 11.56 -18.81
C GLY A 433 0.78 10.89 -19.07
N TRP A 434 0.74 9.80 -19.84
CA TRP A 434 -0.50 9.15 -20.30
C TRP A 434 -0.83 7.85 -19.56
N ALA A 435 0.10 7.32 -18.76
CA ALA A 435 -0.08 6.10 -17.98
C ALA A 435 -0.01 6.38 -16.47
N HIS A 436 -1.03 5.90 -15.75
CA HIS A 436 -1.21 5.97 -14.30
C HIS A 436 -1.13 4.55 -13.74
N LEU A 437 0.03 4.14 -13.22
CA LEU A 437 0.31 2.74 -12.94
C LEU A 437 1.00 2.57 -11.58
N LYS A 438 0.51 1.62 -10.79
CA LYS A 438 1.21 1.13 -9.61
C LYS A 438 2.32 0.17 -10.03
N THR A 439 3.51 0.36 -9.47
CA THR A 439 4.63 -0.58 -9.61
C THR A 439 4.64 -1.65 -8.53
N GLY A 440 5.10 -2.84 -8.88
CA GLY A 440 5.49 -3.91 -7.96
C GLY A 440 6.92 -4.36 -8.23
N THR A 441 7.73 -4.53 -7.18
CA THR A 441 9.07 -5.11 -7.30
C THR A 441 9.37 -5.92 -6.05
N LEU A 442 9.78 -7.16 -6.25
CA LEU A 442 10.53 -7.98 -5.28
C LEU A 442 11.79 -8.51 -5.98
N ARG A 443 12.56 -9.37 -5.32
CA ARG A 443 13.74 -10.03 -5.90
C ARG A 443 13.44 -10.72 -7.24
N ASP A 444 12.31 -11.41 -7.28
CA ASP A 444 11.85 -12.33 -8.32
C ASP A 444 10.53 -11.89 -8.96
N VAL A 445 10.13 -10.64 -8.73
CA VAL A 445 8.87 -10.07 -9.23
C VAL A 445 9.08 -8.68 -9.81
N ALA A 446 8.52 -8.42 -10.99
CA ALA A 446 8.38 -7.09 -11.56
C ALA A 446 6.96 -6.94 -12.11
N ALA A 447 6.24 -5.89 -11.68
CA ALA A 447 4.83 -5.73 -12.02
C ALA A 447 4.45 -4.26 -12.29
N LEU A 448 3.45 -4.08 -13.15
CA LEU A 448 2.73 -2.84 -13.40
C LEU A 448 1.22 -3.12 -13.45
N ALA A 449 0.43 -2.27 -12.81
CA ALA A 449 -1.02 -2.34 -12.92
C ALA A 449 -1.68 -0.96 -12.82
N GLY A 450 -2.71 -0.69 -13.61
CA GLY A 450 -3.47 0.55 -13.59
C GLY A 450 -4.00 0.92 -14.96
N TYR A 451 -3.94 2.20 -15.32
CA TYR A 451 -4.60 2.75 -16.50
C TYR A 451 -3.63 3.38 -17.49
N VAL A 452 -3.87 3.16 -18.79
CA VAL A 452 -3.13 3.79 -19.89
C VAL A 452 -4.13 4.48 -20.82
N LEU A 453 -3.91 5.77 -21.11
CA LEU A 453 -4.64 6.43 -22.20
C LEU A 453 -4.01 6.05 -23.53
N GLY A 454 -4.80 5.50 -24.44
CA GLY A 454 -4.42 5.25 -25.81
C GLY A 454 -4.29 6.53 -26.64
N ALA A 455 -3.44 6.51 -27.66
CA ALA A 455 -3.39 7.54 -28.69
C ALA A 455 -4.70 7.66 -29.50
N ASP A 456 -5.57 6.64 -29.42
CA ASP A 456 -6.94 6.66 -29.94
C ASP A 456 -7.97 7.24 -28.96
N GLY A 457 -7.52 7.88 -27.87
CA GLY A 457 -8.38 8.54 -26.88
C GLY A 457 -9.07 7.60 -25.90
N ARG A 458 -8.89 6.28 -26.01
CA ARG A 458 -9.55 5.30 -25.13
C ARG A 458 -8.69 4.94 -23.93
N ARG A 459 -9.33 4.80 -22.77
CA ARG A 459 -8.67 4.37 -21.54
C ARG A 459 -8.66 2.85 -21.46
N ARG A 460 -7.50 2.30 -21.12
CA ARG A 460 -7.27 0.86 -20.97
C ARG A 460 -6.82 0.52 -19.57
N VAL A 461 -7.22 -0.65 -19.10
CA VAL A 461 -6.63 -1.32 -17.95
C VAL A 461 -5.46 -2.17 -18.42
N LEU A 462 -4.30 -1.98 -17.81
CA LEU A 462 -3.13 -2.83 -17.98
C LEU A 462 -2.82 -3.49 -16.65
N VAL A 463 -2.66 -4.81 -16.66
CA VAL A 463 -2.06 -5.60 -15.58
C VAL A 463 -0.98 -6.45 -16.21
N ALA A 464 0.26 -6.31 -15.77
CA ALA A 464 1.39 -7.11 -16.26
C ALA A 464 2.30 -7.48 -15.09
N ILE A 465 2.49 -8.77 -14.86
CA ILE A 465 3.22 -9.32 -13.72
C ILE A 465 4.21 -10.36 -14.24
N VAL A 466 5.49 -10.15 -13.98
CA VAL A 466 6.56 -11.11 -14.27
C VAL A 466 7.02 -11.75 -12.97
N ASN A 467 6.98 -13.07 -12.88
CA ASN A 467 7.54 -13.85 -11.78
C ASN A 467 8.67 -14.75 -12.28
N HIS A 468 9.91 -14.35 -11.99
CA HIS A 468 11.11 -15.04 -12.44
C HIS A 468 12.33 -14.54 -11.66
N PRO A 469 13.39 -15.35 -11.44
CA PRO A 469 14.63 -14.87 -10.82
C PRO A 469 15.26 -13.65 -11.53
N ASN A 470 15.08 -13.53 -12.84
CA ASN A 470 15.54 -12.38 -13.64
C ASN A 470 14.49 -11.25 -13.80
N ALA A 471 13.41 -11.24 -13.02
CA ALA A 471 12.33 -10.25 -13.16
C ALA A 471 12.81 -8.78 -13.16
N PRO A 472 13.81 -8.37 -12.35
CA PRO A 472 14.34 -7.00 -12.42
C PRO A 472 14.85 -6.61 -13.82
N ALA A 473 15.44 -7.55 -14.56
CA ALA A 473 15.93 -7.33 -15.92
C ALA A 473 14.80 -7.24 -16.95
N ALA A 474 13.59 -7.73 -16.64
CA ALA A 474 12.42 -7.70 -17.52
C ALA A 474 11.63 -6.38 -17.47
N ARG A 475 12.04 -5.40 -16.66
CA ARG A 475 11.39 -4.07 -16.60
C ARG A 475 11.21 -3.40 -17.98
N PRO A 476 12.19 -3.44 -18.91
CA PRO A 476 12.00 -2.90 -20.25
C PRO A 476 10.88 -3.57 -21.05
N ALA A 477 10.56 -4.84 -20.77
CA ALA A 477 9.42 -5.52 -21.40
C ALA A 477 8.09 -4.97 -20.89
N LEU A 478 8.01 -4.62 -19.60
CA LEU A 478 6.83 -3.94 -19.04
C LEU A 478 6.69 -2.52 -19.61
N ASP A 479 7.79 -1.78 -19.78
CA ASP A 479 7.74 -0.46 -20.43
C ASP A 479 7.28 -0.57 -21.89
N ALA A 480 7.78 -1.57 -22.63
CA ALA A 480 7.33 -1.84 -23.99
C ALA A 480 5.83 -2.21 -24.06
N LEU A 481 5.28 -2.90 -23.05
CA LEU A 481 3.84 -3.16 -22.94
C LEU A 481 3.05 -1.89 -22.70
N VAL A 482 3.53 -0.98 -21.85
CA VAL A 482 2.88 0.32 -21.59
C VAL A 482 2.87 1.17 -22.86
N ASP A 483 4.00 1.25 -23.57
CA ASP A 483 4.11 1.98 -24.83
C ASP A 483 3.24 1.37 -25.93
N TRP A 484 3.14 0.03 -25.98
CA TRP A 484 2.23 -0.65 -26.89
C TRP A 484 0.77 -0.38 -26.52
N ALA A 485 0.39 -0.42 -25.24
CA ALA A 485 -0.95 -0.09 -24.77
C ALA A 485 -1.35 1.35 -25.13
N HIS A 486 -0.41 2.29 -25.11
CA HIS A 486 -0.61 3.66 -25.58
C HIS A 486 -0.76 3.72 -27.11
N GLY A 487 0.14 3.09 -27.86
CA GLY A 487 0.21 3.22 -29.31
C GLY A 487 -0.68 2.27 -30.13
N ALA A 488 -1.27 1.23 -29.54
CA ALA A 488 -1.97 0.19 -30.29
C ALA A 488 -3.21 0.74 -31.03
N PRO A 489 -3.20 0.77 -32.38
CA PRO A 489 -4.35 1.26 -33.15
C PRO A 489 -5.58 0.38 -32.93
N HIS A 490 -6.78 0.94 -33.13
CA HIS A 490 -8.00 0.14 -33.25
C HIS A 490 -7.95 -0.64 -34.56
N GLY A 491 -8.30 -1.93 -34.54
CA GLY A 491 -8.63 -2.71 -35.74
C GLY A 491 -9.93 -2.27 -36.45
N GLY A 492 -10.34 -1.01 -36.28
CA GLY A 492 -11.53 -0.42 -36.90
C GLY A 492 -11.09 0.73 -37.78
N ALA A 493 -11.54 0.73 -39.04
CA ALA A 493 -11.19 1.71 -40.05
C ALA A 493 -11.22 3.14 -39.50
N ARG A 494 -10.14 3.90 -39.76
CA ARG A 494 -10.08 5.33 -39.41
C ARG A 494 -11.15 6.06 -40.23
N HIS A 495 -12.25 6.44 -39.59
CA HIS A 495 -13.02 7.57 -40.11
C HIS A 495 -12.20 8.83 -39.80
N ARG A 496 -11.63 9.45 -40.83
CA ARG A 496 -11.13 10.81 -40.72
C ARG A 496 -12.34 11.72 -40.47
N PRO A 497 -12.31 12.60 -39.45
CA PRO A 497 -13.19 13.74 -39.45
C PRO A 497 -12.60 14.77 -40.42
N ASP A 498 -13.37 15.10 -41.46
CA ASP A 498 -13.12 16.30 -42.25
C ASP A 498 -13.46 17.51 -41.37
N TRP A 499 -12.43 18.26 -40.98
CA TRP A 499 -12.51 19.67 -40.60
C TRP A 499 -11.29 20.39 -41.17
#